data_AF-A0A7S2IMG7-F1
#
_entry.id   AF-A0A7S2IMG7-F1
#
_cell.length_a   1.000
_cell.length_b   1.000
_cell.length_c   1.000
_cell.angle_alpha   90.00
_cell.angle_beta   90.00
_cell.angle_gamma   90.00
#
_symmetry.space_group_name_H-M   'P 1'
#
loop_
_entity.id
_entity.type
_entity.pdbx_description
1 polymer ?
#
loop_
_entity_poly.entity_id
_entity_poly.type
_entity_poly.pdbx_seq_one_letter_code
_entity_poly.pdbx_strand_id
1 'polypeptide(L)'
;GERSVVFFDNLSGQTTPEHLRALKWKAKTDLHLLPTNTTSDLMHIDDGIGAAFKNRLGTEMDAYPKGEGNLERWVAGPKEGGLQGWERRVLVTNLAAAAWEKLCATY
;
A
#
# COMPACT_ATOMS: atom_id res chain seq x y z
N GLY A 1 11.46 18.61 24.60
CA GLY A 1 11.73 18.16 23.23
C GLY A 1 10.57 17.30 22.78
N GLU A 2 10.11 17.46 21.54
CA GLU A 2 9.01 16.67 21.00
C GLU A 2 9.36 15.18 20.98
N ARG A 3 8.39 14.36 21.38
CA ARG A 3 8.44 12.90 21.25
C ARG A 3 7.33 12.51 20.29
N SER A 4 7.68 11.63 19.36
CA SER A 4 6.72 11.07 18.42
C SER A 4 6.16 9.79 18.99
N VAL A 5 4.92 9.45 18.61
CA VAL A 5 4.30 8.17 18.93
C VAL A 5 4.03 7.46 17.62
N VAL A 6 4.36 6.16 17.55
CA VAL A 6 4.06 5.32 16.40
C VAL A 6 3.27 4.10 16.81
N PHE A 7 2.24 3.79 16.04
CA PHE A 7 1.43 2.59 16.17
C PHE A 7 1.84 1.61 15.07
N PHE A 8 2.18 0.38 15.45
CA PHE A 8 2.49 -0.69 14.51
C PHE A 8 1.68 -1.93 14.84
N ASP A 9 1.49 -2.76 13.81
CA ASP A 9 1.20 -4.16 14.02
C ASP A 9 2.32 -4.84 14.82
N ASN A 10 2.05 -6.06 15.26
CA ASN A 10 3.03 -6.92 15.93
C ASN A 10 3.75 -7.87 14.97
N LEU A 11 3.98 -7.45 13.72
CA LEU A 11 4.71 -8.25 12.73
C LEU A 11 6.13 -8.53 13.21
N SER A 12 6.65 -9.72 12.91
CA SER A 12 7.95 -10.19 13.41
C SER A 12 9.12 -9.22 13.13
N GLY A 13 9.10 -8.53 11.99
CA GLY A 13 10.10 -7.53 11.65
C GLY A 13 10.02 -6.25 12.49
N GLN A 14 8.82 -5.88 12.95
CA GLN A 14 8.55 -4.69 13.76
C GLN A 14 8.84 -4.93 15.25
N THR A 15 8.99 -6.18 15.68
CA THR A 15 9.28 -6.55 17.07
C THR A 15 10.75 -6.85 17.34
N THR A 16 11.63 -6.70 16.34
CA THR A 16 13.06 -7.01 16.52
C THR A 16 13.74 -6.05 17.49
N PRO A 17 14.64 -6.52 18.37
CA PRO A 17 15.36 -5.65 19.30
C PRO A 17 16.09 -4.49 18.62
N GLU A 18 16.62 -4.71 17.43
CA GLU A 18 17.31 -3.71 16.61
C GLU A 18 16.36 -2.59 16.19
N HIS A 19 15.16 -2.95 15.71
CA HIS A 19 14.14 -2.00 15.31
C HIS A 19 13.62 -1.18 16.50
N LEU A 20 13.31 -1.84 17.62
CA LEU A 20 12.86 -1.18 18.85
C LEU A 20 13.90 -0.19 19.40
N ARG A 21 15.18 -0.58 19.39
CA ARG A 21 16.28 0.32 19.79
C ARG A 21 16.41 1.50 18.83
N ALA A 22 16.26 1.30 17.53
CA ALA A 22 16.32 2.39 16.56
C ALA A 22 15.20 3.42 16.79
N LEU A 23 13.97 2.98 16.99
CA LEU A 23 12.83 3.88 17.28
C LEU A 23 13.07 4.71 18.55
N LYS A 24 13.46 4.05 19.65
CA LYS A 24 13.66 4.73 20.93
C LYS A 24 14.83 5.71 20.91
N TRP A 25 15.98 5.29 20.40
CA TRP A 25 17.23 6.03 20.60
C TRP A 25 17.59 6.94 19.43
N LYS A 26 17.28 6.54 18.19
CA LYS A 26 17.58 7.35 17.00
C LYS A 26 16.41 8.27 16.66
N ALA A 27 15.20 7.72 16.64
CA ALA A 27 13.99 8.47 16.25
C ALA A 27 13.27 9.15 17.44
N LYS A 28 13.70 8.90 18.69
CA LYS A 28 13.07 9.43 19.91
C LYS A 28 11.55 9.21 19.93
N THR A 29 11.14 8.04 19.47
CA THR A 29 9.75 7.67 19.23
C THR A 29 9.32 6.59 20.22
N ASP A 30 8.15 6.77 20.83
CA ASP A 30 7.51 5.76 21.65
C ASP A 30 6.64 4.86 20.77
N LEU A 31 6.79 3.54 20.92
CA LEU A 31 6.12 2.53 20.11
C LEU A 31 4.93 1.93 20.85
N HIS A 32 3.81 1.81 20.15
CA HIS A 32 2.64 1.03 20.56
C HIS A 32 2.40 -0.11 19.57
N LEU A 33 2.59 -1.34 20.03
CA LEU A 33 2.26 -2.53 19.27
C LEU A 33 0.78 -2.87 19.49
N LEU A 34 0.04 -3.01 18.39
CA LEU A 34 -1.36 -3.37 18.43
C LEU A 34 -1.55 -4.88 18.64
N PRO A 35 -2.66 -5.31 19.26
CA PRO A 35 -2.98 -6.73 19.39
C PRO A 35 -3.11 -7.43 18.03
N THR A 36 -2.82 -8.73 18.00
CA THR A 36 -2.99 -9.54 16.79
C THR A 36 -4.43 -9.46 16.27
N ASN A 37 -4.60 -9.40 14.95
CA ASN A 37 -5.89 -9.36 14.25
C ASN A 37 -6.76 -8.12 14.56
N THR A 38 -6.15 -7.00 14.96
CA THR A 38 -6.86 -5.72 15.18
C THR A 38 -6.47 -4.63 14.19
N THR A 39 -5.70 -4.98 13.15
CA THR A 39 -5.19 -4.05 12.15
C THR A 39 -6.33 -3.24 11.49
N SER A 40 -7.42 -3.90 11.11
CA SER A 40 -8.60 -3.24 10.52
C SER A 40 -9.33 -2.31 11.48
N ASP A 41 -9.15 -2.49 12.79
CA ASP A 41 -9.97 -1.81 13.80
C ASP A 41 -9.20 -0.66 14.46
N LEU A 42 -7.87 -0.78 14.51
CA LEU A 42 -6.99 0.11 15.29
C LEU A 42 -5.91 0.79 14.45
N MET A 43 -5.51 0.24 13.29
CA MET A 43 -4.54 0.93 12.43
C MET A 43 -5.24 2.00 11.60
N HIS A 44 -5.00 3.26 11.95
CA HIS A 44 -5.53 4.41 11.20
C HIS A 44 -5.18 4.40 9.71
N ILE A 45 -4.05 3.80 9.33
CA ILE A 45 -3.71 3.64 7.92
C ILE A 45 -4.62 2.61 7.26
N ASP A 46 -4.88 1.47 7.90
CA ASP A 46 -5.62 0.39 7.27
C ASP A 46 -7.12 0.64 7.19
N ASP A 47 -7.74 1.28 8.18
CA ASP A 47 -9.16 1.70 8.12
C ASP A 47 -9.35 3.08 7.46
N GLY A 48 -8.33 3.93 7.52
CA GLY A 48 -8.39 5.28 6.97
C GLY A 48 -7.88 5.37 5.53
N ILE A 49 -6.79 6.13 5.36
CA ILE A 49 -6.29 6.51 4.03
C ILE A 49 -5.88 5.30 3.17
N GLY A 50 -5.39 4.22 3.79
CA GLY A 50 -5.01 2.99 3.13
C GLY A 50 -6.21 2.21 2.58
N ALA A 51 -7.32 2.12 3.32
CA ALA A 51 -8.57 1.56 2.80
C ALA A 51 -9.11 2.40 1.63
N ALA A 52 -9.17 3.72 1.79
CA ALA A 52 -9.62 4.62 0.74
C ALA A 52 -8.76 4.49 -0.53
N PHE A 53 -7.44 4.39 -0.37
CA PHE A 53 -6.50 4.16 -1.46
C PHE A 53 -6.73 2.80 -2.14
N LYS A 54 -6.87 1.71 -1.38
CA LYS A 54 -7.13 0.36 -1.92
C LYS A 54 -8.41 0.33 -2.75
N ASN A 55 -9.49 0.95 -2.25
CA ASN A 55 -10.76 1.05 -2.97
C ASN A 55 -10.62 1.83 -4.29
N ARG A 56 -9.87 2.94 -4.26
CA ARG A 56 -9.63 3.74 -5.47
C ARG A 56 -8.74 3.01 -6.47
N LEU A 57 -7.68 2.36 -6.01
CA LEU A 57 -6.83 1.51 -6.84
C LEU A 57 -7.65 0.40 -7.50
N GLY A 58 -8.55 -0.25 -6.74
CA GLY A 58 -9.50 -1.22 -7.30
C GLY A 58 -10.32 -0.64 -8.45
N THR A 59 -10.83 0.58 -8.29
CA THR A 59 -11.58 1.29 -9.35
C THR A 59 -10.72 1.53 -10.61
N GLU A 60 -9.47 1.97 -10.44
CA GLU A 60 -8.56 2.18 -11.58
C GLU A 60 -8.18 0.86 -12.26
N MET A 61 -7.97 -0.20 -11.48
CA MET A 61 -7.69 -1.54 -11.98
C MET A 61 -8.89 -2.15 -12.73
N ASP A 62 -10.11 -1.90 -12.26
CA ASP A 62 -11.35 -2.33 -12.95
C ASP A 62 -11.61 -1.52 -14.23
N ALA A 63 -11.12 -0.28 -14.29
CA ALA A 63 -11.23 0.57 -15.47
C ALA A 63 -10.23 0.18 -16.57
N TYR A 64 -9.02 -0.26 -16.20
CA TYR A 64 -7.96 -0.56 -17.17
C TYR A 64 -8.38 -1.55 -18.27
N PRO A 65 -9.00 -2.72 -17.99
CA PRO A 65 -9.42 -3.68 -19.02
C PRO A 65 -10.49 -3.15 -19.99
N LYS A 66 -11.17 -2.05 -19.65
CA LYS A 66 -12.20 -1.44 -20.51
C LYS A 66 -11.60 -0.60 -21.64
N GLY A 67 -10.30 -0.31 -21.57
CA GLY A 67 -9.57 0.33 -22.67
C GLY A 67 -9.35 -0.63 -23.84
N GLU A 68 -9.28 -0.07 -25.05
CA GLU A 68 -9.11 -0.84 -26.29
C GLU A 68 -7.86 -1.74 -26.24
N GLY A 69 -8.06 -3.05 -26.40
CA GLY A 69 -6.96 -4.04 -26.41
C GLY A 69 -6.32 -4.34 -25.05
N ASN A 70 -6.75 -3.66 -23.97
CA ASN A 70 -6.09 -3.77 -22.67
C ASN A 70 -6.38 -5.11 -21.98
N LEU A 71 -7.62 -5.62 -22.09
CA LEU A 71 -7.99 -6.91 -21.53
C LEU A 71 -7.22 -8.03 -22.24
N GLU A 72 -7.18 -8.00 -23.56
CA GLU A 72 -6.47 -8.96 -24.41
C GLU A 72 -4.99 -8.99 -24.06
N ARG A 73 -4.36 -7.82 -23.95
CA ARG A 73 -2.94 -7.70 -23.57
C ARG A 73 -2.68 -8.13 -22.12
N TRP A 74 -3.65 -7.96 -21.23
CA TRP A 74 -3.53 -8.38 -19.82
C TRP A 74 -3.62 -9.89 -19.64
N VAL A 75 -4.47 -10.58 -20.41
CA VAL A 75 -4.68 -12.03 -20.29
C VAL A 75 -3.73 -12.85 -21.17
N ALA A 76 -3.27 -12.31 -22.28
CA ALA A 76 -2.35 -13.00 -23.18
C ALA A 76 -1.02 -13.33 -22.50
N GLY A 77 -0.40 -14.44 -22.94
CA GLY A 77 0.95 -14.78 -22.52
C GLY A 77 1.97 -13.78 -23.09
N PRO A 78 3.13 -13.56 -22.44
CA PRO A 78 4.17 -12.67 -22.98
C PRO A 78 4.66 -13.02 -24.39
N LYS A 79 4.55 -14.30 -24.79
CA LYS A 79 4.91 -14.78 -26.13
C LYS A 79 3.85 -14.47 -27.19
N GLU A 80 2.64 -14.12 -26.78
CA GLU A 80 1.47 -13.84 -27.63
C GLU A 80 1.19 -12.33 -27.72
N GLY A 81 2.14 -11.50 -27.29
CA GLY A 81 1.99 -10.04 -27.23
C GLY A 81 1.40 -9.52 -25.91
N GLY A 82 1.20 -10.39 -24.91
CA GLY A 82 0.76 -10.00 -23.58
C GLY A 82 1.85 -9.31 -22.74
N LEU A 83 1.44 -8.71 -21.62
CA LEU A 83 2.36 -7.97 -20.74
C LEU A 83 3.43 -8.87 -20.11
N GLN A 84 4.69 -8.46 -20.25
CA GLN A 84 5.80 -9.01 -19.49
C GLN A 84 5.68 -8.69 -17.99
N GLY A 85 6.38 -9.46 -17.15
CA GLY A 85 6.35 -9.29 -15.70
C GLY A 85 6.74 -7.88 -15.23
N TRP A 86 7.71 -7.24 -15.89
CA TRP A 86 8.10 -5.87 -15.57
C TRP A 86 7.06 -4.85 -16.06
N GLU A 87 6.44 -5.07 -17.22
CA GLU A 87 5.37 -4.19 -17.73
C GLU A 87 4.16 -4.20 -16.80
N ARG A 88 3.80 -5.38 -16.26
CA ARG A 88 2.74 -5.50 -15.25
C ARG A 88 3.05 -4.69 -14.00
N ARG A 89 4.31 -4.71 -13.54
CA ARG A 89 4.74 -3.92 -12.38
C ARG A 89 4.61 -2.42 -12.66
N VAL A 90 5.13 -1.96 -13.80
CA VAL A 90 5.02 -0.55 -14.22
C VAL A 90 3.55 -0.13 -14.32
N LEU A 91 2.71 -0.95 -14.95
CA LEU A 91 1.28 -0.69 -15.07
C LEU A 91 0.62 -0.54 -13.69
N VAL A 92 0.80 -1.51 -12.79
CA VAL A 92 0.19 -1.46 -11.45
C VAL A 92 0.70 -0.25 -10.67
N THR A 93 1.98 0.10 -10.78
CA THR A 93 2.54 1.32 -10.16
C THR A 93 1.90 2.59 -10.72
N ASN A 94 1.66 2.67 -12.02
CA ASN A 94 1.00 3.84 -12.63
C ASN A 94 -0.47 3.94 -12.20
N LEU A 95 -1.19 2.81 -12.12
CA LEU A 95 -2.56 2.79 -11.60
C LEU A 95 -2.62 3.21 -10.13
N ALA A 96 -1.66 2.76 -9.32
CA ALA A 96 -1.49 3.21 -7.94
C ALA A 96 -1.22 4.72 -7.87
N ALA A 97 -0.34 5.27 -8.70
CA ALA A 97 -0.07 6.70 -8.73
C ALA A 97 -1.34 7.50 -9.11
N ALA A 98 -2.08 7.08 -10.13
CA ALA A 98 -3.33 7.72 -10.55
C ALA A 98 -4.41 7.65 -9.45
N ALA A 99 -4.53 6.51 -8.76
CA ALA A 99 -5.45 6.36 -7.64
C ALA A 99 -5.09 7.29 -6.48
N TRP A 100 -3.80 7.44 -6.17
CA TRP A 100 -3.32 8.33 -5.12
C TRP A 100 -3.58 9.79 -5.45
N GLU A 101 -3.28 10.22 -6.68
CA GLU A 101 -3.54 11.60 -7.14
C GLU A 101 -5.03 11.95 -7.02
N LYS A 102 -5.91 11.06 -7.46
CA LYS A 102 -7.37 11.22 -7.34
C LYS A 102 -7.84 11.25 -5.88
N LEU A 103 -7.25 10.44 -5.00
CA LEU A 103 -7.57 10.45 -3.58
C LEU A 103 -7.14 11.77 -2.92
N CYS A 104 -5.92 12.23 -3.19
CA CYS A 104 -5.42 13.49 -2.66
C CYS A 104 -6.21 14.70 -3.16
N ALA A 105 -6.74 14.67 -4.39
CA ALA A 105 -7.58 15.75 -4.91
C ALA A 105 -8.95 15.87 -4.22
N THR A 106 -9.35 14.88 -3.41
CA THR A 106 -10.62 14.90 -2.67
C THR A 106 -10.53 15.44 -1.23
N TYR A 107 -9.34 15.82 -0.78
CA TYR A 107 -9.06 16.40 0.54
C TYR A 107 -8.37 17.76 0.40
#